data_AF-A0A7M3ZWZ1-F1
#
_entry.id   AF-A0A7M3ZWZ1-F1
#
_cell.length_a   1.000
_cell.length_b   1.000
_cell.length_c   1.000
_cell.angle_alpha   90.00
_cell.angle_beta   90.00
_cell.angle_gamma   90.00
#
_symmetry.space_group_name_H-M   'P 1'
#
loop_
_entity.id
_entity.type
_entity.pdbx_description
1 polymer ?
#
loop_
_entity_poly.entity_id
_entity_poly.type
_entity_poly.pdbx_seq_one_letter_code
_entity_poly.pdbx_strand_id
1 'polypeptide(L)'
;LEADLANAASCQLVRFGNCAGANLSNLNLSGMDLTGIDFRGANFDNVTFEQSVLDYADLSGLVAYNSSFSNASFYHANLRFAKFSYVSSWGFSWYESELSYADFSNAYISEASFYGTEISYAEFNSATVNSAQFREANLSYARFDYADLEYSNFAYSDLTWANFRYANLDGASFWYADCENTSFNWANLDNTNFEFANLTGTRIGGHGSVNNAQFNNAIWYNTIWTDWEYYSVEPNFNPCEL
;
A
#
# COMPACT_ATOMS: atom_id res chain seq x y z
N LEU A 1 16.37 -35.14 -4.68
CA LEU A 1 15.50 -35.18 -3.48
C LEU A 1 16.27 -34.98 -2.17
N GLU A 2 17.41 -35.65 -1.92
CA GLU A 2 18.19 -35.45 -0.68
C GLU A 2 19.28 -34.34 -0.73
N ALA A 3 19.59 -33.79 -1.92
CA ALA A 3 20.61 -32.74 -2.05
C ALA A 3 20.07 -31.31 -1.83
N ASP A 4 18.75 -31.09 -1.91
CA ASP A 4 18.11 -29.78 -1.67
C ASP A 4 17.71 -29.58 -0.19
N LEU A 5 17.86 -30.61 0.65
CA LEU A 5 17.53 -30.58 2.08
C LEU A 5 18.72 -30.18 2.98
N ALA A 6 19.92 -30.01 2.41
CA ALA A 6 21.12 -29.69 3.20
C ALA A 6 21.18 -28.24 3.71
N ASN A 7 20.37 -27.32 3.16
CA ASN A 7 20.15 -25.97 3.71
C ASN A 7 18.82 -25.84 4.46
N ALA A 8 18.01 -26.92 4.54
CA ALA A 8 16.70 -26.96 5.17
C ALA A 8 16.74 -27.53 6.60
N ALA A 9 17.90 -27.53 7.26
CA ALA A 9 18.07 -28.07 8.60
C ALA A 9 17.55 -27.12 9.69
N SER A 10 16.26 -26.75 9.65
CA SER A 10 15.44 -26.32 10.81
C SER A 10 14.05 -25.83 10.42
N CYS A 11 13.70 -25.71 9.13
CA CYS A 11 12.40 -25.17 8.74
C CYS A 11 11.24 -26.11 9.11
N GLN A 12 10.34 -25.63 9.96
CA GLN A 12 9.12 -26.32 10.37
C GLN A 12 7.89 -25.57 9.87
N LEU A 13 7.30 -26.04 8.76
CA LEU A 13 6.09 -25.45 8.16
C LEU A 13 4.82 -25.84 8.94
N VAL A 14 4.74 -25.36 10.18
CA VAL A 14 3.63 -25.55 11.12
C VAL A 14 3.39 -24.25 11.87
N ARG A 15 2.23 -24.13 12.53
CA ARG A 15 1.94 -23.00 13.42
C ARG A 15 3.05 -22.79 14.45
N PHE A 16 3.48 -21.54 14.63
CA PHE A 16 4.58 -21.15 15.51
C PHE A 16 5.90 -21.88 15.22
N GLY A 17 6.06 -22.42 14.02
CA GLY A 17 7.30 -23.02 13.56
C GLY A 17 8.39 -21.97 13.30
N ASN A 18 9.59 -22.44 12.99
CA ASN A 18 10.70 -21.57 12.61
C ASN A 18 11.19 -21.98 11.23
N CYS A 19 11.22 -21.03 10.31
CA CYS A 19 11.76 -21.12 8.96
C CYS A 19 12.51 -19.82 8.60
N ALA A 20 13.09 -19.13 9.59
CA ALA A 20 13.84 -17.90 9.37
C ALA A 20 15.02 -18.15 8.42
N GLY A 21 15.18 -17.28 7.41
CA GLY A 21 16.21 -17.38 6.38
C GLY A 21 16.08 -18.60 5.46
N ALA A 22 15.01 -19.39 5.57
CA ALA A 22 14.84 -20.59 4.76
C ALA A 22 14.63 -20.21 3.29
N ASN A 23 15.20 -21.01 2.39
CA ASN A 23 14.84 -20.93 0.98
C ASN A 23 13.63 -21.82 0.71
N LEU A 24 12.47 -21.18 0.50
CA LEU A 24 11.20 -21.85 0.20
C LEU A 24 10.75 -21.60 -1.23
N SER A 25 11.62 -21.05 -2.09
CA SER A 25 11.29 -20.71 -3.46
C SER A 25 10.62 -21.87 -4.20
N ASN A 26 9.63 -21.56 -5.04
CA ASN A 26 8.88 -22.52 -5.87
C ASN A 26 7.99 -23.52 -5.10
N LEU A 27 7.81 -23.36 -3.79
CA LEU A 27 6.88 -24.20 -3.04
C LEU A 27 5.42 -23.76 -3.24
N ASN A 28 4.51 -24.72 -3.08
CA ASN A 28 3.08 -24.45 -2.93
C ASN A 28 2.73 -24.69 -1.46
N LEU A 29 2.38 -23.60 -0.77
CA LEU A 29 1.97 -23.54 0.63
C LEU A 29 0.49 -23.12 0.76
N SER A 30 -0.29 -23.27 -0.31
CA SER A 30 -1.70 -22.92 -0.33
C SER A 30 -2.50 -23.71 0.71
N GLY A 31 -3.45 -23.02 1.37
CA GLY A 31 -4.33 -23.60 2.39
C GLY A 31 -3.66 -23.97 3.71
N MET A 32 -2.37 -23.70 3.90
CA MET A 32 -1.69 -24.00 5.15
C MET A 32 -2.08 -23.02 6.26
N ASP A 33 -2.27 -23.53 7.48
CA ASP A 33 -2.29 -22.73 8.70
C ASP A 33 -0.86 -22.58 9.23
N LEU A 34 -0.28 -21.42 8.96
CA LEU A 34 1.07 -21.01 9.32
C LEU A 34 1.02 -19.89 10.39
N THR A 35 -0.06 -19.82 11.17
CA THR A 35 -0.24 -18.83 12.23
C THR A 35 0.99 -18.76 13.14
N GLY A 36 1.54 -17.56 13.33
CA GLY A 36 2.64 -17.28 14.25
C GLY A 36 4.01 -17.82 13.85
N ILE A 37 4.16 -18.35 12.63
CA ILE A 37 5.45 -18.88 12.14
C ILE A 37 6.51 -17.77 12.00
N ASP A 38 7.76 -18.11 12.22
CA ASP A 38 8.91 -17.24 11.95
C ASP A 38 9.46 -17.49 10.55
N PHE A 39 9.25 -16.54 9.65
CA PHE A 39 9.71 -16.50 8.26
C PHE A 39 10.67 -15.33 7.98
N ARG A 40 11.28 -14.75 9.02
CA ARG A 40 12.17 -13.59 8.87
C ARG A 40 13.26 -13.85 7.85
N GLY A 41 13.38 -12.95 6.86
CA GLY A 41 14.38 -13.04 5.81
C GLY A 41 14.28 -14.29 4.91
N ALA A 42 13.17 -15.03 4.95
CA ALA A 42 12.99 -16.21 4.09
C ALA A 42 12.83 -15.79 2.62
N ASN A 43 13.22 -16.70 1.71
CA ASN A 43 13.06 -16.52 0.28
C ASN A 43 11.82 -17.27 -0.22
N PHE A 44 10.82 -16.51 -0.65
CA PHE A 44 9.53 -16.93 -1.19
C PHE A 44 9.40 -16.67 -2.69
N ASP A 45 10.51 -16.47 -3.40
CA ASP A 45 10.45 -16.28 -4.86
C ASP A 45 9.64 -17.40 -5.52
N ASN A 46 8.61 -17.00 -6.29
CA ASN A 46 7.69 -17.91 -6.97
C ASN A 46 6.95 -18.92 -6.04
N VAL A 47 6.61 -18.52 -4.80
CA VAL A 47 5.81 -19.33 -3.88
C VAL A 47 4.31 -19.01 -3.99
N THR A 48 3.47 -20.03 -3.84
CA THR A 48 2.01 -19.87 -3.79
C THR A 48 1.49 -20.05 -2.36
N PHE A 49 0.77 -19.06 -1.84
CA PHE A 49 0.18 -18.99 -0.50
C PHE A 49 -1.35 -18.85 -0.55
N GLU A 50 -1.98 -19.28 -1.64
CA GLU A 50 -3.41 -19.06 -1.85
C GLU A 50 -4.22 -19.66 -0.71
N GLN A 51 -5.14 -18.86 -0.13
CA GLN A 51 -5.99 -19.27 0.99
C GLN A 51 -5.23 -19.75 2.24
N SER A 52 -3.94 -19.39 2.39
CA SER A 52 -3.18 -19.69 3.61
C SER A 52 -3.48 -18.69 4.73
N VAL A 53 -3.18 -19.09 5.97
CA VAL A 53 -3.30 -18.24 7.16
C VAL A 53 -1.91 -17.99 7.72
N LEU A 54 -1.47 -16.73 7.65
CA LEU A 54 -0.18 -16.23 8.13
C LEU A 54 -0.37 -15.21 9.27
N ASP A 55 -1.51 -15.29 9.95
CA ASP A 55 -1.84 -14.41 11.08
C ASP A 55 -0.74 -14.48 12.14
N TYR A 56 -0.35 -13.33 12.69
CA TYR A 56 0.72 -13.19 13.69
C TYR A 56 2.10 -13.70 13.27
N ALA A 57 2.32 -14.05 11.99
CA ALA A 57 3.62 -14.49 11.51
C ALA A 57 4.65 -13.35 11.49
N ASP A 58 5.92 -13.68 11.72
CA ASP A 58 7.02 -12.75 11.50
C ASP A 58 7.62 -12.99 10.10
N LEU A 59 7.26 -12.11 9.18
CA LEU A 59 7.60 -12.11 7.76
C LEU A 59 8.60 -10.99 7.44
N SER A 60 9.21 -10.37 8.47
CA SER A 60 10.05 -9.19 8.27
C SER A 60 11.29 -9.50 7.42
N GLY A 61 11.56 -8.61 6.47
CA GLY A 61 12.68 -8.74 5.53
C GLY A 61 12.57 -9.91 4.53
N LEU A 62 11.40 -10.56 4.40
CA LEU A 62 11.23 -11.64 3.42
C LEU A 62 11.40 -11.13 1.98
N VAL A 63 11.65 -12.07 1.07
CA VAL A 63 11.68 -11.82 -0.38
C VAL A 63 10.62 -12.65 -1.05
N ALA A 64 9.54 -12.03 -1.53
CA ALA A 64 8.40 -12.69 -2.17
C ALA A 64 8.17 -12.18 -3.59
N TYR A 65 9.24 -12.09 -4.38
CA TYR A 65 9.12 -11.75 -5.78
C TYR A 65 8.28 -12.81 -6.51
N ASN A 66 7.37 -12.36 -7.38
CA ASN A 66 6.52 -13.24 -8.19
C ASN A 66 5.68 -14.25 -7.38
N SER A 67 5.49 -14.05 -6.08
CA SER A 67 4.64 -14.91 -5.26
C SER A 67 3.16 -14.57 -5.46
N SER A 68 2.28 -15.52 -5.14
CA SER A 68 0.84 -15.30 -5.08
C SER A 68 0.35 -15.52 -3.64
N PHE A 69 -0.37 -14.54 -3.12
CA PHE A 69 -1.00 -14.51 -1.80
C PHE A 69 -2.52 -14.38 -1.91
N SER A 70 -3.11 -14.73 -3.06
CA SER A 70 -4.53 -14.49 -3.31
C SER A 70 -5.40 -15.12 -2.21
N ASN A 71 -6.27 -14.32 -1.61
CA ASN A 71 -7.11 -14.71 -0.45
C ASN A 71 -6.35 -15.22 0.79
N ALA A 72 -5.05 -14.92 0.94
CA ALA A 72 -4.31 -15.20 2.17
C ALA A 72 -4.62 -14.16 3.25
N SER A 73 -4.54 -14.57 4.52
CA SER A 73 -4.70 -13.71 5.68
C SER A 73 -3.35 -13.44 6.35
N PHE A 74 -3.12 -12.19 6.72
CA PHE A 74 -1.91 -11.72 7.42
C PHE A 74 -2.25 -10.90 8.65
N TYR A 75 -3.34 -11.25 9.33
CA TYR A 75 -3.83 -10.48 10.46
C TYR A 75 -2.73 -10.33 11.51
N HIS A 76 -2.39 -9.10 11.90
CA HIS A 76 -1.31 -8.81 12.85
C HIS A 76 0.08 -9.39 12.49
N ALA A 77 0.34 -9.71 11.22
CA ALA A 77 1.66 -10.16 10.81
C ALA A 77 2.68 -8.99 10.78
N ASN A 78 3.95 -9.31 11.00
CA ASN A 78 5.06 -8.35 10.84
C ASN A 78 5.71 -8.52 9.49
N LEU A 79 5.54 -7.55 8.60
CA LEU A 79 6.02 -7.54 7.21
C LEU A 79 6.97 -6.38 6.93
N ARG A 80 7.56 -5.79 7.99
CA ARG A 80 8.49 -4.68 7.84
C ARG A 80 9.65 -5.08 6.94
N PHE A 81 10.02 -4.19 6.01
CA PHE A 81 11.09 -4.42 5.03
C PHE A 81 10.88 -5.61 4.08
N ALA A 82 9.68 -6.21 4.03
CA ALA A 82 9.37 -7.28 3.10
C ALA A 82 9.36 -6.77 1.66
N LYS A 83 9.76 -7.63 0.72
CA LYS A 83 9.83 -7.30 -0.70
C LYS A 83 8.78 -8.08 -1.49
N PHE A 84 7.80 -7.36 -2.01
CA PHE A 84 6.64 -7.84 -2.76
C PHE A 84 6.62 -7.35 -4.21
N SER A 85 7.76 -6.87 -4.74
CA SER A 85 7.83 -6.41 -6.13
C SER A 85 7.36 -7.51 -7.09
N TYR A 86 6.51 -7.15 -8.05
CA TYR A 86 5.92 -8.08 -9.04
C TYR A 86 4.99 -9.17 -8.48
N VAL A 87 4.55 -9.09 -7.22
CA VAL A 87 3.49 -9.96 -6.72
C VAL A 87 2.21 -9.74 -7.54
N SER A 88 1.52 -10.82 -7.89
CA SER A 88 0.19 -10.78 -8.50
C SER A 88 -0.78 -11.44 -7.55
N SER A 89 -1.67 -10.68 -6.93
CA SER A 89 -2.62 -11.21 -5.96
C SER A 89 -3.85 -10.32 -5.86
N TRP A 90 -4.99 -10.94 -5.52
CA TRP A 90 -6.26 -10.26 -5.34
C TRP A 90 -6.95 -10.80 -4.08
N GLY A 91 -7.78 -9.98 -3.44
CA GLY A 91 -8.64 -10.39 -2.32
C GLY A 91 -7.90 -10.83 -1.04
N PHE A 92 -6.63 -10.49 -0.87
CA PHE A 92 -5.91 -10.74 0.39
C PHE A 92 -6.09 -9.58 1.38
N SER A 93 -5.86 -9.86 2.66
CA SER A 93 -6.03 -8.90 3.74
C SER A 93 -4.76 -8.78 4.59
N TRP A 94 -4.25 -7.56 4.68
CA TRP A 94 -3.19 -7.16 5.59
C TRP A 94 -3.72 -6.55 6.89
N TYR A 95 -5.02 -6.65 7.18
CA TYR A 95 -5.70 -5.98 8.30
C TYR A 95 -4.85 -5.92 9.59
N GLU A 96 -4.65 -4.73 10.14
CA GLU A 96 -3.86 -4.44 11.36
C GLU A 96 -2.45 -5.05 11.39
N SER A 97 -1.80 -5.21 10.23
CA SER A 97 -0.40 -5.66 10.10
C SER A 97 0.61 -4.51 10.02
N GLU A 98 1.89 -4.86 10.21
CA GLU A 98 3.03 -3.94 10.19
C GLU A 98 3.80 -4.07 8.88
N LEU A 99 3.61 -3.11 7.97
CA LEU A 99 4.15 -3.09 6.61
C LEU A 99 5.13 -1.93 6.37
N SER A 100 5.56 -1.26 7.44
CA SER A 100 6.47 -0.12 7.32
C SER A 100 7.75 -0.50 6.54
N TYR A 101 8.16 0.34 5.58
CA TYR A 101 9.29 0.11 4.68
C TYR A 101 9.15 -1.11 3.72
N ALA A 102 7.96 -1.68 3.56
CA ALA A 102 7.73 -2.74 2.57
C ALA A 102 7.85 -2.20 1.14
N ASP A 103 8.33 -3.03 0.21
CA ASP A 103 8.48 -2.69 -1.20
C ASP A 103 7.47 -3.46 -2.06
N PHE A 104 6.45 -2.75 -2.53
CA PHE A 104 5.42 -3.18 -3.48
C PHE A 104 5.65 -2.62 -4.88
N SER A 105 6.83 -2.10 -5.20
CA SER A 105 7.09 -1.47 -6.50
C SER A 105 6.80 -2.44 -7.66
N ASN A 106 6.03 -2.01 -8.66
CA ASN A 106 5.57 -2.83 -9.78
C ASN A 106 4.70 -4.06 -9.39
N ALA A 107 4.12 -4.09 -8.19
CA ALA A 107 3.18 -5.15 -7.81
C ALA A 107 1.81 -4.98 -8.48
N TYR A 108 1.09 -6.09 -8.65
CA TYR A 108 -0.28 -6.18 -9.14
C TYR A 108 -1.17 -6.67 -7.99
N ILE A 109 -1.69 -5.73 -7.21
CA ILE A 109 -2.37 -5.95 -5.94
C ILE A 109 -3.71 -5.21 -5.87
N SER A 110 -4.46 -5.24 -6.98
CA SER A 110 -5.80 -4.69 -7.07
C SER A 110 -6.74 -5.30 -6.02
N GLU A 111 -7.66 -4.49 -5.50
CA GLU A 111 -8.66 -4.91 -4.49
C GLU A 111 -8.08 -5.41 -3.15
N ALA A 112 -6.79 -5.17 -2.89
CA ALA A 112 -6.14 -5.51 -1.63
C ALA A 112 -6.73 -4.72 -0.46
N SER A 113 -6.86 -5.37 0.71
CA SER A 113 -7.25 -4.70 1.95
C SER A 113 -6.04 -4.38 2.82
N PHE A 114 -5.84 -3.08 3.05
CA PHE A 114 -4.86 -2.45 3.93
C PHE A 114 -5.57 -1.68 5.06
N TYR A 115 -6.76 -2.12 5.46
CA TYR A 115 -7.50 -1.42 6.50
C TYR A 115 -6.73 -1.41 7.83
N GLY A 116 -6.55 -0.23 8.41
CA GLY A 116 -5.95 -0.06 9.74
C GLY A 116 -4.49 -0.47 9.85
N THR A 117 -3.77 -0.59 8.73
CA THR A 117 -2.39 -1.10 8.70
C THR A 117 -1.34 0.00 8.86
N GLU A 118 -0.20 -0.36 9.46
CA GLU A 118 0.97 0.53 9.58
C GLU A 118 1.90 0.36 8.37
N ILE A 119 1.76 1.21 7.35
CA ILE A 119 2.48 1.13 6.05
C ILE A 119 3.37 2.35 5.79
N SER A 120 3.82 3.03 6.85
CA SER A 120 4.70 4.20 6.72
C SER A 120 5.97 3.88 5.92
N TYR A 121 6.44 4.82 5.10
CA TYR A 121 7.64 4.68 4.25
C TYR A 121 7.61 3.54 3.20
N ALA A 122 6.46 2.91 2.95
CA ALA A 122 6.38 1.86 1.94
C ALA A 122 6.47 2.41 0.50
N GLU A 123 6.97 1.57 -0.41
CA GLU A 123 7.19 1.91 -1.82
C GLU A 123 6.18 1.14 -2.70
N PHE A 124 5.29 1.86 -3.37
CA PHE A 124 4.30 1.36 -4.33
C PHE A 124 4.53 1.92 -5.74
N ASN A 125 5.74 2.40 -6.04
CA ASN A 125 6.01 3.06 -7.32
C ASN A 125 5.68 2.13 -8.49
N SER A 126 4.96 2.67 -9.48
CA SER A 126 4.51 1.93 -10.68
C SER A 126 3.69 0.65 -10.39
N ALA A 127 3.12 0.51 -9.20
CA ALA A 127 2.26 -0.62 -8.86
C ALA A 127 0.84 -0.42 -9.42
N THR A 128 0.15 -1.53 -9.72
CA THR A 128 -1.28 -1.57 -10.00
C THR A 128 -2.01 -1.96 -8.71
N VAL A 129 -2.67 -0.99 -8.09
CA VAL A 129 -3.29 -1.07 -6.76
C VAL A 129 -4.72 -0.50 -6.80
N ASN A 130 -5.38 -0.57 -7.95
CA ASN A 130 -6.73 -0.06 -8.15
C ASN A 130 -7.75 -0.78 -7.25
N SER A 131 -8.79 -0.06 -6.82
CA SER A 131 -9.86 -0.50 -5.91
C SER A 131 -9.37 -0.98 -4.53
N ALA A 132 -8.13 -0.70 -4.13
CA ALA A 132 -7.59 -1.10 -2.84
C ALA A 132 -8.20 -0.30 -1.67
N GLN A 133 -8.25 -0.93 -0.50
CA GLN A 133 -8.83 -0.33 0.72
C GLN A 133 -7.72 0.04 1.70
N PHE A 134 -7.38 1.32 1.77
CA PHE A 134 -6.39 1.91 2.70
C PHE A 134 -7.04 2.66 3.87
N ARG A 135 -8.33 2.42 4.13
CA ARG A 135 -9.07 3.13 5.17
C ARG A 135 -8.38 2.95 6.54
N GLU A 136 -8.25 4.05 7.28
CA GLU A 136 -7.61 4.09 8.62
C GLU A 136 -6.14 3.63 8.63
N ALA A 137 -5.48 3.49 7.49
CA ALA A 137 -4.07 3.13 7.41
C ALA A 137 -3.15 4.30 7.73
N ASN A 138 -1.96 4.01 8.27
CA ASN A 138 -0.85 4.96 8.32
C ASN A 138 0.05 4.76 7.10
N LEU A 139 -0.01 5.71 6.18
CA LEU A 139 0.73 5.78 4.92
C LEU A 139 1.68 6.98 4.90
N SER A 140 2.03 7.52 6.07
CA SER A 140 2.96 8.65 6.15
C SER A 140 4.28 8.32 5.44
N TYR A 141 4.78 9.26 4.64
CA TYR A 141 5.97 9.11 3.80
C TYR A 141 5.92 8.00 2.73
N ALA A 142 4.77 7.35 2.50
CA ALA A 142 4.65 6.33 1.47
C ALA A 142 4.77 6.91 0.06
N ARG A 143 5.26 6.10 -0.89
CA ARG A 143 5.55 6.53 -2.25
C ARG A 143 4.76 5.73 -3.27
N PHE A 144 3.93 6.42 -4.02
CA PHE A 144 3.04 5.93 -5.06
C PHE A 144 3.36 6.59 -6.41
N ASP A 145 4.61 6.99 -6.66
CA ASP A 145 4.98 7.63 -7.92
C ASP A 145 4.58 6.70 -9.09
N TYR A 146 3.82 7.20 -10.07
CA TYR A 146 3.33 6.44 -11.25
C TYR A 146 2.41 5.24 -10.94
N ALA A 147 1.86 5.11 -9.74
CA ALA A 147 0.96 4.01 -9.40
C ALA A 147 -0.43 4.17 -10.04
N ASP A 148 -1.09 3.06 -10.33
CA ASP A 148 -2.50 3.01 -10.71
C ASP A 148 -3.35 2.70 -9.47
N LEU A 149 -4.16 3.66 -9.05
CA LEU A 149 -4.91 3.69 -7.80
C LEU A 149 -6.39 4.03 -8.03
N GLU A 150 -6.90 3.88 -9.25
CA GLU A 150 -8.31 4.13 -9.57
C GLU A 150 -9.25 3.50 -8.55
N TYR A 151 -10.26 4.25 -8.11
CA TYR A 151 -11.28 3.81 -7.14
C TYR A 151 -10.77 3.31 -5.78
N SER A 152 -9.51 3.61 -5.43
CA SER A 152 -8.96 3.25 -4.11
C SER A 152 -9.55 4.10 -3.00
N ASN A 153 -9.60 3.55 -1.79
CA ASN A 153 -10.22 4.20 -0.63
C ASN A 153 -9.19 4.48 0.47
N PHE A 154 -8.81 5.74 0.61
CA PHE A 154 -7.91 6.30 1.62
C PHE A 154 -8.68 7.02 2.75
N ALA A 155 -9.97 6.74 2.94
CA ALA A 155 -10.73 7.46 3.96
C ALA A 155 -10.11 7.31 5.36
N TYR A 156 -10.02 8.41 6.12
CA TYR A 156 -9.41 8.44 7.46
C TYR A 156 -7.93 8.00 7.56
N SER A 157 -7.21 7.85 6.45
CA SER A 157 -5.79 7.47 6.50
C SER A 157 -4.90 8.67 6.82
N ASP A 158 -3.75 8.40 7.43
CA ASP A 158 -2.63 9.35 7.52
C ASP A 158 -1.75 9.21 6.27
N LEU A 159 -1.73 10.23 5.43
CA LEU A 159 -0.93 10.34 4.21
C LEU A 159 0.15 11.42 4.33
N THR A 160 0.46 11.90 5.53
CA THR A 160 1.38 13.02 5.75
C THR A 160 2.72 12.75 5.05
N TRP A 161 3.18 13.69 4.23
CA TRP A 161 4.40 13.58 3.41
C TRP A 161 4.42 12.45 2.36
N ALA A 162 3.28 11.83 2.06
CA ALA A 162 3.18 10.84 1.00
C ALA A 162 3.36 11.47 -0.39
N ASN A 163 3.60 10.63 -1.39
CA ASN A 163 3.89 11.07 -2.75
C ASN A 163 3.14 10.27 -3.80
N PHE A 164 2.29 10.94 -4.56
CA PHE A 164 1.46 10.40 -5.64
C PHE A 164 1.81 11.03 -7.00
N ARG A 165 3.04 11.48 -7.21
CA ARG A 165 3.43 12.10 -8.48
C ARG A 165 3.12 11.19 -9.66
N TYR A 166 2.46 11.73 -10.68
CA TYR A 166 2.07 10.99 -11.90
C TYR A 166 1.14 9.78 -11.64
N ALA A 167 0.58 9.63 -10.44
CA ALA A 167 -0.33 8.52 -10.15
C ALA A 167 -1.70 8.72 -10.83
N ASN A 168 -2.37 7.62 -11.11
CA ASN A 168 -3.76 7.63 -11.54
C ASN A 168 -4.67 7.40 -10.33
N LEU A 169 -5.43 8.42 -9.93
CA LEU A 169 -6.31 8.40 -8.75
C LEU A 169 -7.78 8.62 -9.14
N ASP A 170 -8.17 8.38 -10.40
CA ASP A 170 -9.54 8.59 -10.84
C ASP A 170 -10.55 7.88 -9.91
N GLY A 171 -11.51 8.64 -9.39
CA GLY A 171 -12.55 8.12 -8.50
C GLY A 171 -12.07 7.70 -7.11
N ALA A 172 -10.82 7.97 -6.72
CA ALA A 172 -10.31 7.62 -5.39
C ALA A 172 -10.93 8.49 -4.29
N SER A 173 -11.11 7.91 -3.10
CA SER A 173 -11.66 8.60 -1.93
C SER A 173 -10.58 8.92 -0.91
N PHE A 174 -10.45 10.19 -0.55
CA PHE A 174 -9.61 10.74 0.53
C PHE A 174 -10.47 11.36 1.65
N TRP A 175 -11.72 10.91 1.79
CA TRP A 175 -12.67 11.44 2.77
C TRP A 175 -12.10 11.41 4.20
N TYR A 176 -12.02 12.56 4.87
CA TYR A 176 -11.36 12.71 6.19
C TYR A 176 -9.88 12.29 6.26
N ALA A 177 -9.18 12.09 5.14
CA ALA A 177 -7.77 11.75 5.16
C ALA A 177 -6.90 12.94 5.59
N ASP A 178 -5.78 12.64 6.26
CA ASP A 178 -4.74 13.64 6.53
C ASP A 178 -3.69 13.60 5.43
N CYS A 179 -3.75 14.55 4.49
CA CYS A 179 -2.82 14.66 3.36
C CYS A 179 -1.81 15.78 3.58
N GLU A 180 -1.47 16.14 4.82
CA GLU A 180 -0.55 17.26 5.07
C GLU A 180 0.79 17.06 4.34
N ASN A 181 1.21 18.07 3.58
CA ASN A 181 2.44 18.06 2.77
C ASN A 181 2.52 16.94 1.71
N THR A 182 1.40 16.33 1.35
CA THR A 182 1.33 15.30 0.29
C THR A 182 1.52 15.91 -1.10
N SER A 183 2.28 15.21 -1.94
CA SER A 183 2.52 15.62 -3.33
C SER A 183 1.63 14.85 -4.29
N PHE A 184 0.66 15.52 -4.91
CA PHE A 184 -0.17 15.01 -6.01
C PHE A 184 0.23 15.60 -7.38
N ASN A 185 1.43 16.19 -7.51
CA ASN A 185 1.83 16.83 -8.76
C ASN A 185 1.72 15.87 -9.96
N TRP A 186 1.14 16.35 -11.06
CA TRP A 186 0.89 15.59 -12.29
C TRP A 186 0.01 14.34 -12.13
N ALA A 187 -0.66 14.14 -11.00
CA ALA A 187 -1.59 13.03 -10.82
C ALA A 187 -2.92 13.30 -11.54
N ASN A 188 -3.59 12.23 -11.98
CA ASN A 188 -5.00 12.30 -12.37
C ASN A 188 -5.86 12.21 -11.10
N LEU A 189 -6.51 13.29 -10.71
CA LEU A 189 -7.41 13.38 -9.56
C LEU A 189 -8.88 13.55 -9.99
N ASP A 190 -9.22 13.19 -11.22
CA ASP A 190 -10.60 13.27 -11.68
C ASP A 190 -11.52 12.44 -10.76
N ASN A 191 -12.73 12.95 -10.52
CA ASN A 191 -13.77 12.31 -9.72
C ASN A 191 -13.35 11.94 -8.27
N THR A 192 -12.23 12.50 -7.77
CA THR A 192 -11.76 12.21 -6.41
C THR A 192 -12.62 12.87 -5.35
N ASN A 193 -12.70 12.24 -4.17
CA ASN A 193 -13.40 12.81 -3.01
C ASN A 193 -12.39 13.23 -1.93
N PHE A 194 -12.13 14.53 -1.81
CA PHE A 194 -11.34 15.15 -0.75
C PHE A 194 -12.21 15.85 0.31
N GLU A 195 -13.51 15.55 0.40
CA GLU A 195 -14.37 16.16 1.41
C GLU A 195 -13.82 15.93 2.82
N PHE A 196 -13.75 17.00 3.62
CA PHE A 196 -13.18 17.02 4.98
C PHE A 196 -11.69 16.62 5.10
N ALA A 197 -10.97 16.45 3.99
CA ALA A 197 -9.55 16.10 4.03
C ALA A 197 -8.69 17.29 4.48
N ASN A 198 -7.58 17.00 5.16
CA ASN A 198 -6.54 17.99 5.41
C ASN A 198 -5.55 18.01 4.25
N LEU A 199 -5.62 19.04 3.41
CA LEU A 199 -4.74 19.30 2.28
C LEU A 199 -3.66 20.34 2.59
N THR A 200 -3.41 20.66 3.85
CA THR A 200 -2.44 21.70 4.22
C THR A 200 -1.05 21.40 3.64
N GLY A 201 -0.44 22.38 2.95
CA GLY A 201 0.90 22.23 2.36
C GLY A 201 0.96 21.29 1.15
N THR A 202 -0.17 20.76 0.68
CA THR A 202 -0.20 19.85 -0.47
C THR A 202 0.23 20.52 -1.75
N ARG A 203 0.69 19.70 -2.69
CA ARG A 203 1.02 20.14 -4.05
C ARG A 203 0.18 19.40 -5.07
N ILE A 204 -0.75 20.11 -5.67
CA ILE A 204 -1.66 19.67 -6.74
C ILE A 204 -1.30 20.46 -8.02
N GLY A 205 -0.02 20.50 -8.37
CA GLY A 205 0.49 21.29 -9.50
C GLY A 205 0.79 20.48 -10.76
N GLY A 206 0.87 21.16 -11.90
CA GLY A 206 1.26 20.57 -13.20
C GLY A 206 0.08 20.10 -14.05
N HIS A 207 0.36 19.32 -15.11
CA HIS A 207 -0.66 18.79 -16.04
C HIS A 207 -1.56 17.69 -15.43
N GLY A 208 -1.70 17.63 -14.10
CA GLY A 208 -2.71 16.81 -13.46
C GLY A 208 -4.11 17.34 -13.73
N SER A 209 -5.13 16.52 -13.49
CA SER A 209 -6.53 16.87 -13.70
C SER A 209 -7.32 16.73 -12.40
N VAL A 210 -8.31 17.58 -12.18
CA VAL A 210 -9.16 17.61 -10.98
C VAL A 210 -10.65 17.69 -11.37
N ASN A 211 -11.00 17.15 -12.54
CA ASN A 211 -12.36 17.26 -13.07
C ASN A 211 -13.34 16.56 -12.13
N ASN A 212 -14.41 17.23 -11.72
CA ASN A 212 -15.41 16.72 -10.76
C ASN A 212 -14.83 16.32 -9.38
N ALA A 213 -13.60 16.70 -9.05
CA ALA A 213 -13.06 16.47 -7.72
C ALA A 213 -13.88 17.24 -6.69
N GLN A 214 -14.16 16.61 -5.55
CA GLN A 214 -14.96 17.18 -4.48
C GLN A 214 -14.06 17.60 -3.33
N PHE A 215 -14.16 18.87 -2.92
CA PHE A 215 -13.33 19.39 -1.83
C PHE A 215 -14.16 20.06 -0.71
N ASN A 216 -15.45 19.72 -0.60
CA ASN A 216 -16.34 20.35 0.38
C ASN A 216 -15.77 20.17 1.80
N ASN A 217 -15.59 21.27 2.53
CA ASN A 217 -15.02 21.30 3.88
C ASN A 217 -13.57 20.78 3.99
N ALA A 218 -12.85 20.64 2.88
CA ALA A 218 -11.42 20.36 2.91
C ALA A 218 -10.65 21.56 3.46
N ILE A 219 -9.54 21.30 4.15
CA ILE A 219 -8.62 22.33 4.67
C ILE A 219 -7.42 22.42 3.73
N TRP A 220 -7.18 23.54 3.05
CA TRP A 220 -6.12 23.65 2.02
C TRP A 220 -5.15 24.83 2.24
N TYR A 221 -4.76 25.08 3.50
CA TYR A 221 -3.77 26.13 3.78
C TYR A 221 -2.44 25.82 3.11
N ASN A 222 -1.82 26.81 2.48
CA ASN A 222 -0.49 26.67 1.88
C ASN A 222 -0.45 25.61 0.75
N THR A 223 -1.59 25.32 0.13
CA THR A 223 -1.69 24.40 -1.00
C THR A 223 -1.27 25.09 -2.30
N ILE A 224 -0.52 24.36 -3.11
CA ILE A 224 -0.20 24.74 -4.49
C ILE A 224 -1.18 24.02 -5.41
N TRP A 225 -1.90 24.75 -6.25
CA TRP A 225 -2.89 24.18 -7.19
C TRP A 225 -2.33 24.06 -8.61
N THR A 226 -3.19 23.68 -9.56
CA THR A 226 -2.85 23.30 -10.93
C THR A 226 -2.21 24.45 -11.73
N ASP A 227 -2.50 25.68 -11.34
CA ASP A 227 -1.93 26.92 -11.89
C ASP A 227 -0.57 27.31 -11.30
N TRP A 228 -0.03 26.50 -10.39
CA TRP A 228 1.21 26.74 -9.63
C TRP A 228 1.15 27.91 -8.65
N GLU A 229 -0.02 28.50 -8.43
CA GLU A 229 -0.19 29.59 -7.48
C GLU A 229 -0.34 29.05 -6.05
N TYR A 230 0.11 29.88 -5.12
CA TYR A 230 0.10 29.58 -3.69
C TYR A 230 -1.10 30.25 -3.02
N TYR A 231 -1.99 29.46 -2.44
CA TYR A 231 -3.19 29.96 -1.78
C TYR A 231 -3.03 29.86 -0.26
N SER A 232 -2.83 31.00 0.40
CA SER A 232 -2.46 31.10 1.81
C SER A 232 -3.64 31.26 2.78
N VAL A 233 -4.86 31.34 2.27
CA VAL A 233 -6.11 31.54 3.03
C VAL A 233 -7.21 30.85 2.26
N GLU A 234 -8.12 30.15 2.95
CA GLU A 234 -9.38 29.65 2.38
C GLU A 234 -10.18 30.84 1.81
N PRO A 235 -10.15 31.09 0.49
CA PRO A 235 -11.04 32.08 -0.08
C PRO A 235 -12.40 31.40 -0.26
N ASN A 236 -13.46 32.17 -0.49
CA ASN A 236 -14.68 31.66 -1.11
C ASN A 236 -14.36 31.28 -2.57
N PHE A 237 -13.53 30.26 -2.77
CA PHE A 237 -12.88 29.88 -4.01
C PHE A 237 -13.20 28.42 -4.29
N ASN A 238 -13.64 28.16 -5.51
CA ASN A 238 -13.91 26.81 -5.99
C ASN A 238 -12.69 26.35 -6.81
N PRO A 239 -11.89 25.39 -6.32
CA PRO A 239 -10.71 24.91 -7.05
C PRO A 239 -11.04 24.30 -8.41
N CYS A 240 -12.28 23.84 -8.61
CA CYS A 240 -12.75 23.26 -9.87
C CYS A 240 -13.03 24.29 -10.97
N GLU A 241 -12.84 25.59 -10.71
CA GLU A 241 -12.99 26.68 -11.70
C GLU A 241 -11.65 27.17 -12.29
N LEU A 242 -10.52 26.58 -11.88
CA LEU A 242 -9.18 26.82 -12.46
C LEU A 242 -8.89 25.88 -13.64
#